data_AF-A0A1A8M6P8-F1
#
_entry.id   AF-A0A1A8M6P8-F1
#
_cell.length_a   1.000
_cell.length_b   1.000
_cell.length_c   1.000
_cell.angle_alpha   90.00
_cell.angle_beta   90.00
_cell.angle_gamma   90.00
#
_symmetry.space_group_name_H-M   'P 1'
#
loop_
_entity.id
_entity.type
_entity.pdbx_description
1 polymer ?
#
loop_
_entity_poly.entity_id
_entity_poly.type
_entity_poly.pdbx_seq_one_letter_code
_entity_poly.pdbx_strand_id
1 'polypeptide(L)' 'HGPQHPVVSQTLNLSALYAPEFRTNQSRHIIVNEGEDVTLTCEADGIPPPKYQWTINGIDALETSDTLKII' A
#
# COMPACT_ATOMS: atom_id res chain seq x y z
N HIS A 1 13.39 7.44 53.32
CA HIS A 1 12.87 6.86 52.07
C HIS A 1 11.39 6.54 52.27
N GLY A 2 10.49 7.20 51.55
CA GLY A 2 9.04 6.96 51.65
C GLY A 2 8.60 5.72 50.85
N PRO A 3 7.37 5.22 51.07
CA PRO A 3 6.86 4.07 50.33
C PRO A 3 6.76 4.42 48.84
N GLN A 4 7.35 3.58 47.99
CA GLN A 4 7.15 3.70 46.54
C GLN A 4 5.75 3.17 46.22
N HIS A 5 4.86 4.06 45.79
CA HIS A 5 3.56 3.65 45.28
C HIS A 5 3.71 3.00 43.91
N PRO A 6 2.99 1.91 43.61
CA PRO A 6 3.02 1.30 42.29
C PRO A 6 2.45 2.28 41.27
N VAL A 7 3.28 2.66 40.29
CA VAL A 7 2.84 3.44 39.13
C VAL A 7 2.21 2.45 38.15
N VAL A 8 0.91 2.60 37.90
CA VAL A 8 0.17 1.84 36.89
C VAL A 8 -0.09 2.75 35.70
N SER A 9 0.41 2.38 34.52
CA SER A 9 0.13 3.05 33.26
C SER A 9 -0.62 2.11 32.32
N GLN A 10 -1.46 2.68 31.45
CA GLN A 10 -2.23 1.97 30.44
C GLN A 10 -2.01 2.67 29.10
N THR A 11 -1.78 1.92 28.04
CA THR A 11 -1.61 2.46 26.69
C THR A 11 -2.92 2.26 25.91
N LEU A 12 -3.44 3.34 25.32
CA LEU A 12 -4.56 3.28 24.39
C LEU A 12 -4.05 3.55 22.96
N ASN A 13 -4.33 2.64 22.04
CA ASN A 13 -4.04 2.85 20.62
C ASN A 13 -5.22 3.59 19.98
N LEU A 14 -4.97 4.80 19.50
CA LEU A 14 -5.94 5.56 18.71
C LEU A 14 -5.53 5.49 17.23
N SER A 15 -6.47 5.10 16.36
CA SER A 15 -6.23 5.01 14.91
C SER A 15 -7.24 5.87 14.17
N ALA A 16 -6.78 6.76 13.30
CA ALA A 16 -7.64 7.48 12.38
C ALA A 16 -7.90 6.61 11.15
N LEU A 17 -9.18 6.39 10.82
CA LEU A 17 -9.57 5.68 9.60
C LEU A 17 -9.67 6.67 8.45
N TYR A 18 -9.11 6.30 7.31
CA TYR A 18 -9.22 7.08 6.08
C TYR A 18 -9.18 6.16 4.87
N ALA A 19 -9.85 6.61 3.80
CA ALA A 19 -9.96 5.85 2.57
C ALA A 19 -8.60 5.77 1.85
N PRO A 20 -8.37 4.73 1.04
CA PRO A 20 -7.19 4.63 0.20
C PRO A 20 -6.99 5.86 -0.69
N GLU A 21 -5.81 6.45 -0.64
CA GLU A 21 -5.38 7.54 -1.51
C GLU A 21 -4.12 7.13 -2.28
N PHE A 22 -4.14 7.31 -3.60
CA PHE A 22 -2.97 7.03 -4.43
C PHE A 22 -1.85 8.03 -4.15
N ARG A 23 -0.63 7.52 -3.93
CA ARG A 23 0.55 8.37 -3.85
C ARG A 23 0.83 8.95 -5.22
N THR A 24 1.07 10.26 -5.29
CA THR A 24 0.92 11.13 -6.47
C THR A 24 1.87 10.88 -7.65
N ASN A 25 2.58 9.74 -7.70
CA ASN A 25 3.61 9.41 -8.68
C ASN A 25 3.38 8.05 -9.38
N GLN A 26 2.13 7.68 -9.62
CA GLN A 26 1.82 6.50 -10.43
C GLN A 26 1.85 6.92 -11.90
N SER A 27 2.86 6.43 -12.62
CA SER A 27 3.21 6.76 -14.00
C SER A 27 2.01 6.66 -14.95
N ARG A 28 1.66 7.77 -15.60
CA ARG A 28 0.52 7.84 -16.53
C ARG A 28 0.81 7.27 -17.92
N HIS A 29 2.08 7.01 -18.24
CA HIS A 29 2.51 6.40 -19.49
C HIS A 29 3.93 5.84 -19.31
N ILE A 30 4.13 4.56 -19.60
CA ILE A 30 5.45 3.93 -19.64
C ILE A 30 5.65 3.42 -21.07
N ILE A 31 6.81 3.75 -21.66
CA ILE A 31 7.22 3.29 -22.97
C ILE A 31 8.35 2.30 -22.74
N VAL A 32 8.20 1.09 -23.26
CA VAL A 32 9.15 -0.02 -23.13
C VAL A 32 9.43 -0.59 -24.53
N ASN A 33 10.66 -1.02 -24.79
CA ASN A 33 11.00 -1.65 -26.06
C ASN A 33 10.60 -3.13 -26.04
N GLU A 34 10.43 -3.70 -27.23
CA GLU A 34 10.14 -5.13 -27.35
C GLU A 34 11.27 -5.97 -26.73
N GLY A 35 10.89 -6.90 -25.84
CA GLY A 35 11.83 -7.78 -25.13
C GLY A 35 12.40 -7.22 -23.83
N GLU A 36 12.03 -6.00 -23.40
CA GLU A 36 12.39 -5.46 -22.09
C GLU A 36 11.30 -5.73 -21.04
N ASP A 37 11.71 -6.10 -19.82
CA ASP A 37 10.82 -6.20 -18.67
C ASP A 37 10.30 -4.82 -18.24
N VAL A 38 9.03 -4.75 -17.84
CA VAL A 38 8.45 -3.55 -17.21
C VAL A 38 7.78 -3.89 -15.89
N THR A 39 7.97 -3.01 -14.90
CA THR A 39 7.28 -3.10 -13.60
C THR A 39 6.39 -1.87 -13.42
N LEU A 40 5.10 -2.11 -13.25
CA LEU A 40 4.12 -1.09 -12.92
C LEU A 40 3.98 -1.01 -11.39
N THR A 41 3.93 0.20 -10.85
CA THR A 41 3.80 0.44 -9.41
C THR A 41 2.51 1.21 -9.14
N CYS A 42 1.74 0.72 -8.17
CA CYS A 42 0.51 1.30 -7.68
C CYS A 42 0.60 1.39 -6.16
N GLU A 43 1.18 2.46 -5.65
CA GLU A 43 1.24 2.72 -4.21
C GLU A 43 0.04 3.56 -3.72
N ALA A 44 -0.76 2.99 -2.81
CA ALA A 44 -1.84 3.69 -2.12
C ALA A 44 -1.65 3.59 -0.61
N ASP A 45 -2.09 4.62 0.10
CA ASP A 45 -2.07 4.69 1.56
C ASP A 45 -3.49 4.74 2.12
N GLY A 46 -3.76 3.99 3.19
CA GLY A 46 -5.11 3.86 3.73
C GLY A 46 -5.13 3.06 5.03
N ILE A 47 -6.12 3.36 5.88
CA ILE A 47 -6.39 2.59 7.10
C ILE A 47 -7.86 2.15 7.09
N PRO A 48 -8.16 0.84 6.96
CA PRO A 48 -7.23 -0.30 6.88
C PRO A 48 -6.43 -0.33 5.57
N PRO A 49 -5.34 -1.13 5.50
CA PRO A 49 -4.49 -1.20 4.32
C PRO A 49 -5.28 -1.50 3.03
N PRO A 50 -4.92 -0.84 1.91
CA PRO A 50 -5.61 -1.04 0.64
C PRO A 50 -5.43 -2.45 0.09
N LYS A 51 -6.37 -2.87 -0.74
CA LYS A 51 -6.29 -4.09 -1.54
C LYS A 51 -6.02 -3.71 -2.99
N TYR A 52 -5.12 -4.43 -3.63
CA TYR A 52 -4.77 -4.21 -5.02
C TYR A 52 -5.38 -5.28 -5.92
N GLN A 53 -5.67 -4.89 -7.16
CA GLN A 53 -6.10 -5.78 -8.22
C GLN A 53 -5.64 -5.18 -9.54
N TRP A 54 -4.93 -5.97 -10.32
CA TRP A 54 -4.46 -5.57 -11.64
C TRP A 54 -5.31 -6.19 -12.75
N THR A 55 -5.55 -5.40 -13.79
CA THR A 55 -6.24 -5.85 -15.01
C THR A 55 -5.41 -5.54 -16.24
N ILE A 56 -5.21 -6.52 -17.11
CA ILE A 56 -4.50 -6.37 -18.39
C ILE A 56 -5.53 -6.52 -19.50
N ASN A 57 -5.70 -5.48 -20.33
CA ASN A 57 -6.67 -5.47 -21.42
C ASN A 57 -8.11 -5.83 -20.98
N GLY A 58 -8.49 -5.44 -19.76
CA GLY A 58 -9.80 -5.72 -19.18
C GLY A 58 -9.96 -7.12 -18.57
N ILE A 59 -8.88 -7.91 -18.49
CA ILE A 59 -8.87 -9.25 -17.89
C ILE A 59 -8.12 -9.19 -16.56
N ASP A 60 -8.66 -9.81 -15.52
CA ASP A 60 -8.01 -9.93 -14.22
C ASP A 60 -6.65 -10.64 -14.34
N ALA A 61 -5.59 -9.98 -13.89
CA ALA A 61 -4.24 -10.53 -13.87
C ALA A 61 -3.98 -11.43 -12.65
N LEU A 62 -4.97 -11.56 -11.74
CA LEU A 62 -4.86 -12.26 -10.45
C LEU A 62 -3.71 -11.76 -9.54
N GLU A 63 -3.12 -10.61 -9.86
CA GLU A 63 -2.09 -9.96 -9.06
C GLU A 63 -2.73 -8.99 -8.06
N THR A 64 -2.37 -9.15 -6.79
CA THR A 64 -2.93 -8.39 -5.66
C THR A 64 -1.87 -7.60 -4.89
N SER A 65 -0.71 -7.37 -5.50
CA SER A 65 0.39 -6.58 -4.97
C SER A 65 0.31 -5.13 -5.43
N ASP A 66 1.03 -4.22 -4.76
CA ASP A 66 1.24 -2.84 -5.22
C ASP A 66 2.12 -2.79 -6.48
N THR A 67 2.67 -3.92 -6.93
CA THR A 67 3.48 -4.03 -8.15
C THR A 67 2.93 -5.09 -9.11
N LEU A 68 3.03 -4.80 -10.41
CA LEU A 68 2.77 -5.76 -11.49
C LEU A 68 4.00 -5.84 -12.38
N LYS A 69 4.60 -7.04 -12.48
CA LYS A 69 5.70 -7.31 -13.39
C LYS A 69 5.18 -7.89 -14.71
N ILE A 70 5.56 -7.28 -15.82
CA ILE A 70 5.31 -7.77 -17.17
C ILE A 70 6.68 -8.14 -17.76
N ILE A 71 6.82 -9.39 -18.17
CA ILE A 71 8.04 -9.99 -18.72
C ILE A 71 7.81 -10.49 -20.14
#